data_AF-A0A953X6H7-F1
#
_entry.id   AF-A0A953X6H7-F1
#
_cell.length_a   1.000
_cell.length_b   1.000
_cell.length_c   1.000
_cell.angle_alpha   90.00
_cell.angle_beta   90.00
_cell.angle_gamma   90.00
#
_symmetry.space_group_name_H-M   'P 1'
#
loop_
_entity.id
_entity.type
_entity.pdbx_description
1 polymer ?
#
loop_
_entity_poly.entity_id
_entity_poly.type
_entity_poly.pdbx_seq_one_letter_code
_entity_poly.pdbx_strand_id
1 'polypeptide(L)'
;FTGFFTPGVVTLFVLGMFWKRTTALGALLAALGSAVFSLLFKVYLPEMPFMNRVGWVFLACVAVAVIVSLLQGGKTQAKAIHHEEIDFRTHTLFNVAAGLIAVILIGLYWLWW
;
A
#
# COMPACT_ATOMS: atom_id res chain seq x y z
N PHE A 1 -9.70 0.04 -15.39
CA PHE A 1 -8.29 -0.07 -15.80
C PHE A 1 -7.33 0.31 -14.67
N THR A 2 -7.53 1.41 -13.94
CA THR A 2 -6.65 1.85 -12.84
C THR A 2 -6.39 0.77 -11.79
N GLY A 3 -7.43 0.08 -11.30
CA GLY A 3 -7.29 -0.97 -10.27
C GLY A 3 -6.44 -2.20 -10.63
N PHE A 4 -5.97 -2.34 -11.88
CA PHE A 4 -5.06 -3.43 -12.25
C PHE A 4 -3.61 -3.16 -11.84
N PHE A 5 -3.22 -1.89 -11.81
CA PHE A 5 -1.84 -1.47 -11.56
C PHE A 5 -1.70 -0.71 -10.25
N THR A 6 -2.76 -0.02 -9.80
CA THR A 6 -2.74 0.76 -8.55
C THR A 6 -2.26 -0.04 -7.34
N PRO A 7 -2.70 -1.29 -7.08
CA PRO A 7 -2.22 -2.06 -5.92
C PRO A 7 -0.70 -2.24 -5.89
N GLY A 8 -0.09 -2.59 -7.02
CA GLY A 8 1.36 -2.78 -7.14
C GLY A 8 2.13 -1.48 -6.99
N VAL A 9 1.65 -0.40 -7.60
CA VAL A 9 2.27 0.93 -7.48
C VAL A 9 2.21 1.43 -6.05
N VAL A 10 1.05 1.31 -5.38
CA VAL A 10 0.92 1.68 -3.95
C VAL A 10 1.85 0.83 -3.09
N THR A 11 1.95 -0.47 -3.35
CA THR A 11 2.89 -1.36 -2.64
C THR A 11 4.33 -0.86 -2.78
N LEU A 12 4.76 -0.52 -4.00
CA LEU A 12 6.09 -0.01 -4.28
C LEU A 12 6.38 1.26 -3.48
N PHE A 13 5.47 2.24 -3.48
CA PHE A 13 5.65 3.49 -2.77
C PHE A 13 5.63 3.29 -1.25
N VAL A 14 4.66 2.57 -0.71
CA VAL A 14 4.54 2.35 0.73
C VAL A 14 5.75 1.60 1.27
N LEU A 15 6.14 0.48 0.65
CA LEU A 15 7.30 -0.29 1.09
C LEU A 15 8.62 0.43 0.80
N GLY A 16 8.72 1.15 -0.30
CA GLY A 16 9.91 1.94 -0.63
C GLY A 16 10.14 3.11 0.32
N MET A 17 9.05 3.77 0.77
CA MET A 17 9.14 4.84 1.75
C MET A 17 9.36 4.29 3.16
N PHE A 18 8.54 3.33 3.59
CA PHE A 18 8.44 2.97 5.00
C PHE A 18 9.28 1.75 5.41
N TRP A 19 9.73 0.91 4.47
CA TRP A 19 10.45 -0.31 4.79
C TRP A 19 11.85 -0.36 4.16
N LYS A 20 12.86 -0.15 5.00
CA LYS A 20 14.29 -0.01 4.62
C LYS A 20 14.88 -1.22 3.87
N ARG A 21 14.18 -2.37 3.86
CA ARG A 21 14.63 -3.64 3.29
C ARG A 21 14.10 -3.90 1.88
N THR A 22 13.19 -3.06 1.37
CA THR A 22 12.55 -3.24 0.06
C THR A 22 13.56 -3.20 -1.08
N THR A 23 13.80 -4.33 -1.75
CA THR A 23 14.71 -4.38 -2.89
C THR A 23 14.04 -3.86 -4.16
N ALA A 24 14.84 -3.32 -5.09
CA ALA A 24 14.34 -2.86 -6.38
C ALA A 24 13.61 -3.98 -7.16
N LEU A 25 14.12 -5.21 -7.09
CA LEU A 25 13.49 -6.37 -7.70
C LEU A 25 12.16 -6.73 -7.04
N GLY A 26 12.08 -6.69 -5.69
CA GLY A 26 10.83 -6.95 -4.97
C GLY A 26 9.74 -5.94 -5.31
N ALA A 27 10.10 -4.66 -5.34
CA ALA A 27 9.23 -3.57 -5.77
C ALA A 27 8.75 -3.73 -7.22
N LEU A 28 9.66 -4.04 -8.15
CA LEU A 28 9.32 -4.23 -9.57
C LEU A 28 8.40 -5.43 -9.78
N LEU A 29 8.68 -6.56 -9.12
CA LEU A 29 7.85 -7.76 -9.21
C LEU A 29 6.46 -7.55 -8.61
N ALA A 30 6.34 -6.76 -7.54
CA ALA A 30 5.03 -6.38 -7.02
C ALA A 30 4.25 -5.47 -8.01
N ALA A 31 4.92 -4.48 -8.61
CA ALA A 31 4.29 -3.59 -9.57
C ALA A 31 3.79 -4.33 -10.83
N LEU A 32 4.62 -5.21 -11.40
CA LEU A 32 4.24 -6.04 -12.55
C LEU A 32 3.24 -7.14 -12.17
N GLY A 33 3.46 -7.78 -11.01
CA GLY A 33 2.61 -8.83 -10.47
C GLY A 33 1.17 -8.35 -10.22
N SER A 34 0.97 -7.07 -9.89
CA SER A 34 -0.37 -6.48 -9.75
C SER A 34 -1.26 -6.72 -10.96
N ALA A 35 -0.73 -6.56 -12.18
CA ALA A 35 -1.51 -6.79 -13.40
C ALA A 35 -1.88 -8.27 -13.55
N VAL A 36 -0.92 -9.17 -13.28
CA VAL A 36 -1.12 -10.63 -13.35
C VAL A 36 -2.16 -11.07 -12.31
N PHE A 37 -1.97 -10.71 -11.04
CA PHE A 37 -2.93 -11.04 -9.98
C PHE A 37 -4.31 -10.45 -10.27
N SER A 38 -4.40 -9.20 -10.74
CA SER A 38 -5.68 -8.58 -11.09
C SER A 38 -6.41 -9.32 -12.21
N LEU A 39 -5.67 -9.80 -13.22
CA LEU A 39 -6.22 -10.65 -14.27
C LEU A 39 -6.68 -12.00 -13.73
N LEU A 40 -5.87 -12.66 -12.90
CA LEU A 40 -6.22 -13.94 -12.28
C LEU A 40 -7.51 -13.81 -11.46
N PHE A 41 -7.60 -12.84 -10.55
CA PHE A 41 -8.83 -12.62 -9.78
C PHE A 41 -10.02 -12.22 -10.66
N LYS A 42 -9.81 -11.53 -11.79
CA LYS A 42 -10.90 -11.21 -12.73
C LYS A 42 -11.45 -12.45 -13.44
N VAL A 43 -10.58 -13.39 -13.82
CA VAL A 43 -10.96 -14.59 -14.55
C VAL A 43 -11.52 -15.66 -13.60
N TYR A 44 -10.85 -15.91 -12.48
CA TYR A 44 -11.21 -17.00 -11.56
C TYR A 44 -12.26 -16.60 -10.52
N LEU A 45 -12.40 -15.31 -10.20
CA LEU A 45 -13.33 -14.81 -9.19
C LEU A 45 -14.17 -13.63 -9.76
N PRO A 46 -14.91 -13.83 -10.87
CA PRO A 46 -15.60 -12.76 -11.58
C PRO A 46 -16.65 -12.05 -10.70
N GLU A 47 -17.34 -12.81 -9.84
CA GLU A 47 -18.39 -12.32 -8.92
C GLU A 47 -17.86 -11.46 -7.77
N MET A 48 -16.55 -11.47 -7.53
CA MET A 48 -15.97 -10.68 -6.44
C MET A 48 -16.09 -9.17 -6.75
N PRO A 49 -16.63 -8.36 -5.82
CA PRO A 49 -16.68 -6.91 -5.98
C PRO A 49 -15.30 -6.33 -6.27
N PHE A 50 -15.25 -5.37 -7.20
CA PHE A 50 -14.00 -4.77 -7.66
C PHE A 50 -13.12 -4.25 -6.52
N MET A 51 -13.71 -3.58 -5.52
CA MET A 51 -12.97 -3.03 -4.37
C MET A 51 -12.28 -4.13 -3.55
N ASN A 52 -12.98 -5.24 -3.30
CA ASN A 52 -12.43 -6.38 -2.57
C ASN A 52 -11.27 -7.01 -3.35
N ARG A 53 -11.42 -7.15 -4.66
CA ARG A 53 -10.36 -7.65 -5.55
C ARG A 53 -9.10 -6.79 -5.46
N VAL A 54 -9.24 -5.46 -5.56
CA VAL A 54 -8.12 -4.51 -5.46
C VAL A 54 -7.40 -4.65 -4.11
N GLY A 55 -8.15 -4.80 -3.02
CA GLY A 55 -7.57 -5.04 -1.68
C GLY A 55 -6.77 -6.33 -1.59
N TRP A 56 -7.29 -7.44 -2.14
CA TRP A 56 -6.57 -8.72 -2.17
C TRP A 56 -5.31 -8.67 -3.04
N VAL A 57 -5.38 -8.02 -4.21
CA VAL A 57 -4.21 -7.83 -5.07
C VAL A 57 -3.15 -6.99 -4.37
N PHE A 58 -3.53 -5.96 -3.62
CA PHE A 58 -2.59 -5.15 -2.83
C PHE A 58 -1.83 -6.01 -1.80
N LEU A 59 -2.55 -6.84 -1.03
CA LEU A 59 -1.91 -7.74 -0.06
C LEU A 59 -0.98 -8.76 -0.75
N ALA A 60 -1.38 -9.30 -1.90
CA ALA A 60 -0.53 -10.19 -2.68
C ALA A 60 0.75 -9.49 -3.18
N CYS A 61 0.64 -8.24 -3.65
CA CYS A 61 1.79 -7.44 -4.06
C CYS A 61 2.74 -7.17 -2.89
N VAL A 62 2.21 -6.80 -1.72
CA VAL A 62 3.00 -6.62 -0.49
C VAL A 62 3.73 -7.91 -0.15
N ALA A 63 3.04 -9.06 -0.17
CA ALA A 63 3.65 -10.36 0.10
C ALA A 63 4.79 -10.67 -0.88
N VAL A 64 4.59 -10.47 -2.18
CA VAL A 64 5.64 -10.66 -3.19
C VAL A 64 6.84 -9.76 -2.93
N ALA A 65 6.62 -8.46 -2.73
CA ALA A 65 7.70 -7.52 -2.46
C ALA A 65 8.49 -7.90 -1.20
N VAL A 66 7.79 -8.28 -0.12
CA VAL A 66 8.38 -8.70 1.15
C VAL A 66 9.19 -9.98 0.98
N ILE A 67 8.60 -11.04 0.43
CA ILE A 67 9.24 -12.34 0.25
C ILE A 67 10.49 -12.18 -0.62
N VAL A 68 10.37 -11.53 -1.78
CA VAL A 68 11.49 -11.33 -2.70
C VAL A 68 12.60 -10.49 -2.07
N SER A 69 12.26 -9.49 -1.27
CA SER A 69 13.25 -8.66 -0.57
C SER A 69 13.99 -9.44 0.52
N LEU A 70 13.29 -10.30 1.26
CA LEU A 70 13.89 -11.16 2.27
C LEU A 70 14.76 -12.26 1.67
N LEU A 71 14.33 -12.87 0.56
CA LEU A 71 15.12 -13.87 -0.18
C LEU A 71 16.41 -13.28 -0.76
N GLN A 72 16.43 -12.00 -1.10
CA GLN A 72 17.64 -11.26 -1.49
C GLN A 72 18.53 -10.84 -0.30
N GLY A 73 18.32 -11.44 0.87
CA GLY A 73 19.15 -11.26 2.05
C GLY A 73 18.62 -10.25 3.06
N GLY A 74 17.49 -9.58 2.79
CA GLY A 74 16.77 -8.76 3.79
C GLY A 74 17.59 -7.64 4.42
N LYS A 75 18.68 -7.21 3.77
CA LYS A 75 19.56 -6.14 4.26
C LYS A 75 18.92 -4.78 4.01
N THR A 76 19.30 -3.81 4.84
CA THR A 76 18.97 -2.40 4.59
C THR A 76 19.55 -1.98 3.25
N GLN A 77 18.71 -1.39 2.41
CA GLN A 77 19.10 -0.96 1.07
C GLN A 77 19.85 0.37 1.15
N ALA A 78 20.86 0.56 0.29
CA ALA A 78 21.68 1.77 0.27
C ALA A 78 20.89 3.05 -0.08
N LYS A 79 19.74 2.90 -0.76
CA LYS A 79 18.83 4.01 -1.12
C LYS A 79 17.59 4.07 -0.23
N ALA A 80 17.59 3.39 0.92
CA ALA A 80 16.47 3.41 1.84
C ALA A 80 16.29 4.80 2.46
N ILE A 81 15.03 5.19 2.67
CA ILE A 81 14.71 6.44 3.38
C ILE A 81 15.00 6.24 4.88
N HIS A 82 15.81 7.14 5.44
CA HIS A 82 16.12 7.17 6.86
C HIS A 82 15.07 8.01 7.59
N HIS A 83 14.09 7.33 8.20
CA HIS A 83 13.00 7.97 8.94
C HIS A 83 13.45 8.89 10.08
N GLU A 84 14.66 8.67 10.62
CA GLU A 84 15.22 9.50 11.68
C GLU A 84 15.47 10.95 11.23
N GLU A 85 15.56 11.20 9.91
CA GLU A 85 15.77 12.53 9.32
C GLU A 85 14.45 13.26 8.99
N ILE A 86 13.31 12.56 9.05
CA ILE A 86 12.01 13.11 8.66
C ILE A 86 11.24 13.53 9.90
N ASP A 87 10.97 14.82 10.03
CA ASP A 87 10.05 15.33 11.05
C ASP A 87 8.60 15.20 10.57
N PHE A 88 7.82 14.36 11.26
CA PHE A 88 6.40 14.16 11.00
C PHE A 88 5.50 15.06 11.86
N ARG A 89 6.08 16.00 12.64
CA ARG A 89 5.29 16.91 13.47
C ARG A 89 4.50 17.90 12.63
N THR A 90 3.24 18.06 13.01
CA THR A 90 2.27 18.95 12.39
C THR A 90 1.87 20.06 13.36
N HIS A 91 1.58 21.24 12.84
CA HIS A 91 1.18 22.39 13.65
C HIS A 91 -0.20 22.16 14.32
N THR A 92 -0.42 22.75 15.50
CA THR A 92 -1.63 22.57 16.32
C THR A 92 -2.94 22.75 15.53
N LEU A 93 -3.00 23.75 14.66
CA LEU A 93 -4.18 24.03 13.83
C LEU A 93 -4.51 22.86 12.88
N PHE A 94 -3.50 22.26 12.25
CA PHE A 94 -3.70 21.09 11.38
C PHE A 94 -4.27 19.91 12.17
N ASN A 95 -3.75 19.66 13.39
CA ASN A 95 -4.20 18.56 14.24
C ASN A 95 -5.65 18.74 14.70
N VAL A 96 -6.02 19.96 15.11
CA VAL A 96 -7.41 20.27 15.49
C VAL A 96 -8.35 20.09 14.30
N ALA A 97 -7.97 20.60 13.12
CA ALA A 97 -8.78 20.45 11.90
C ALA A 97 -8.95 18.99 11.48
N ALA A 98 -7.86 18.20 11.48
CA ALA A 98 -7.90 16.77 11.17
C ALA A 98 -8.79 15.99 12.16
N GLY A 99 -8.69 16.31 13.46
CA GLY A 99 -9.54 15.74 14.49
C GLY A 99 -11.02 16.08 14.30
N LEU A 100 -11.35 17.33 13.97
CA LEU A 100 -12.72 17.75 13.68
C LEU A 100 -13.31 16.99 12.48
N ILE A 101 -12.54 16.85 11.39
CA ILE A 101 -12.97 16.09 10.21
C ILE A 101 -13.22 14.62 10.59
N ALA A 102 -12.33 14.01 11.38
CA ALA A 102 -12.52 12.64 11.84
C ALA A 102 -13.80 12.47 12.68
N VAL A 103 -14.07 13.39 13.61
CA VAL A 103 -15.30 13.39 14.44
C VAL A 103 -16.55 13.55 13.57
N ILE A 104 -16.52 14.45 12.58
CA ILE A 104 -17.62 14.60 11.63
C ILE A 104 -17.87 13.26 10.93
N LEU A 105 -16.83 12.66 10.31
CA LEU A 105 -16.97 11.39 9.60
C LEU A 105 -17.51 10.27 10.49
N ILE A 106 -17.04 10.17 11.74
CA ILE A 106 -17.56 9.21 12.73
C ILE A 106 -19.05 9.45 12.98
N GLY A 107 -19.45 10.70 13.22
CA GLY A 107 -20.85 11.04 13.46
C GLY A 107 -21.76 10.73 12.26
N LEU A 108 -21.31 11.02 11.04
CA LEU A 108 -22.04 10.70 9.82
C LEU A 108 -22.22 9.18 9.67
N TYR A 109 -21.15 8.40 9.83
CA TYR A 109 -21.23 6.94 9.71
C TYR A 109 -22.02 6.30 10.85
N TRP A 110 -22.02 6.88 12.05
CA TRP A 110 -22.80 6.37 13.18
C TRP A 110 -24.29 6.70 13.09
N LEU A 111 -24.67 7.84 12.52
CA LEU A 111 -26.08 8.26 12.43
C LEU A 111 -26.85 7.54 11.31
N TRP A 112 -26.19 7.23 10.19
CA TRP A 112 -26.82 6.69 8.99
C TRP A 112 -26.56 5.20 8.73
N TRP A 113 -25.84 4.52 9.62
CA TRP A 113 -25.59 3.08 9.53
C TRP A 113 -25.99 2.40 10.83
#